data_AF-A0A7S2XN42-F1
#
_entry.id   AF-A0A7S2XN42-F1
#
_cell.length_a   1.000
_cell.length_b   1.000
_cell.length_c   1.000
_cell.angle_alpha   90.00
_cell.angle_beta   90.00
_cell.angle_gamma   90.00
#
_symmetry.space_group_name_H-M   'P 1'
#
loop_
_entity.id
_entity.type
_entity.pdbx_description
1 polymer ?
#
loop_
_entity_poly.entity_id
_entity_poly.type
_entity_poly.pdbx_seq_one_letter_code
_entity_poly.pdbx_strand_id
1 'polypeptide(L)'
;LTDDGYLYTMIASDNPHGYMVYKSAMTEIGVPLDELAAFCVEEIRIRNVLNFFTETYARSILRERQDKKVRFEIDSEGVKVSSLFRTIEDSREHLMLADYSVSQTSLEQVFNIKAAEAEAANRGNTD
;
A
#
# COMPACT_ATOMS: atom_id res chain seq x y z
N LEU A 1 9.29 16.19 12.59
CA LEU A 1 8.35 16.60 11.52
C LEU A 1 9.07 16.35 10.21
N THR A 2 8.44 15.67 9.24
CA THR A 2 9.10 15.39 7.96
C THR A 2 9.19 16.71 7.19
N ASP A 3 10.41 17.12 6.81
CA ASP A 3 10.67 18.43 6.18
C ASP A 3 10.30 18.45 4.67
N ASP A 4 9.58 17.43 4.23
CA ASP A 4 9.29 17.14 2.83
C ASP A 4 7.87 17.48 2.40
N GLY A 5 7.05 18.01 3.32
CA GLY A 5 5.67 18.41 3.02
C GLY A 5 4.73 17.24 2.69
N TYR A 6 5.11 15.99 2.94
CA TYR A 6 4.29 14.83 2.57
C TYR A 6 2.85 14.91 3.09
N LEU A 7 2.66 15.14 4.39
CA LEU A 7 1.31 15.23 4.98
C LEU A 7 0.47 16.36 4.39
N TYR A 8 1.11 17.49 4.05
CA TYR A 8 0.43 18.59 3.37
C TYR A 8 -0.09 18.15 2.00
N THR A 9 0.69 17.36 1.24
CA THR A 9 0.23 16.83 -0.05
C THR A 9 -0.86 15.76 0.06
N MET A 10 -1.00 15.13 1.24
CA MET A 10 -2.04 14.12 1.46
C MET A 10 -3.42 14.74 1.75
N ILE A 11 -3.48 15.91 2.41
CA ILE A 11 -4.75 16.60 2.73
C ILE A 11 -5.19 17.44 1.53
N ALA A 12 -5.75 16.78 0.51
CA ALA A 12 -6.16 17.41 -0.74
C ALA A 12 -7.53 16.91 -1.21
N SER A 13 -8.18 17.70 -2.07
CA SER A 13 -9.51 17.38 -2.62
C SER A 13 -9.52 16.16 -3.54
N ASP A 14 -8.37 15.83 -4.13
CA ASP A 14 -8.17 14.75 -5.09
C ASP A 14 -7.44 13.54 -4.48
N ASN A 15 -7.02 13.63 -3.22
CA ASN A 15 -6.37 12.53 -2.52
C ASN A 15 -7.40 11.72 -1.71
N PRO A 16 -7.72 10.47 -2.09
CA PRO A 16 -8.78 9.71 -1.44
C PRO A 16 -8.50 9.42 0.05
N HIS A 17 -7.23 9.38 0.46
CA HIS A 17 -6.85 9.07 1.84
C HIS A 17 -6.98 10.29 2.76
N GLY A 18 -6.65 11.49 2.28
CA GLY A 18 -6.80 12.74 3.06
C GLY A 18 -8.07 13.53 2.76
N TYR A 19 -8.91 13.06 1.84
CA TYR A 19 -10.13 13.77 1.41
C TYR A 19 -11.05 14.11 2.58
N MET A 20 -11.23 13.20 3.54
CA MET A 20 -12.12 13.44 4.68
C MET A 20 -11.60 14.57 5.58
N VAL A 21 -10.30 14.59 5.85
CA VAL A 21 -9.62 15.67 6.60
C VAL A 21 -9.72 16.98 5.83
N TYR A 22 -9.45 16.96 4.51
CA TYR A 22 -9.58 18.13 3.64
C TYR A 22 -11.01 18.69 3.69
N LYS A 23 -12.01 17.83 3.50
CA LYS A 23 -13.43 18.21 3.51
C LYS A 23 -13.83 18.81 4.85
N SER A 24 -13.42 18.20 5.95
CA SER A 24 -13.67 18.69 7.31
C SER A 24 -13.04 20.07 7.53
N ALA A 25 -11.79 20.26 7.06
CA ALA A 25 -11.07 21.53 7.12
C ALA A 25 -11.72 22.68 6.34
N MET A 26 -12.46 22.36 5.26
CA MET A 26 -13.17 23.35 4.45
C MET A 26 -14.51 23.80 5.06
N THR A 27 -14.95 23.19 6.17
CA THR A 27 -16.15 23.62 6.90
C THR A 27 -15.84 24.73 7.88
N GLU A 28 -16.86 25.46 8.34
CA GLU A 28 -16.71 26.48 9.40
C GLU A 28 -16.27 25.89 10.76
N ILE A 29 -16.50 24.58 10.97
CA ILE A 29 -16.14 23.87 12.20
C ILE A 29 -14.64 23.54 12.22
N GLY A 30 -14.05 23.29 11.05
CA GLY A 30 -12.68 22.80 10.90
C GLY A 30 -12.51 21.32 11.28
N VAL A 31 -11.26 20.86 11.33
CA VAL A 31 -10.94 19.46 11.67
C VAL A 31 -10.77 19.32 13.19
N PRO A 32 -11.44 18.35 13.83
CA PRO A 32 -11.13 17.94 15.19
C PRO A 32 -9.64 17.56 15.33
N LEU A 33 -9.00 17.99 16.42
CA LEU A 33 -7.57 17.79 16.61
C LEU A 33 -7.18 16.30 16.67
N ASP A 34 -8.04 15.48 17.27
CA ASP A 34 -7.88 14.03 17.36
C ASP A 34 -8.02 13.34 16.00
N GLU A 35 -8.95 13.77 15.15
CA GLU A 35 -9.09 13.30 13.77
C GLU A 35 -7.84 13.64 12.94
N LEU A 36 -7.37 14.88 13.00
CA LEU A 36 -6.16 15.31 12.32
C LEU A 36 -4.92 14.54 12.82
N ALA A 37 -4.80 14.36 14.14
CA ALA A 37 -3.69 13.63 14.73
C ALA A 37 -3.72 12.14 14.32
N ALA A 38 -4.89 11.51 14.34
CA ALA A 38 -5.07 10.13 13.91
C ALA A 38 -4.66 9.95 12.45
N PHE A 39 -5.15 10.83 11.56
CA PHE A 39 -4.76 10.84 10.15
C PHE A 39 -3.24 10.96 9.98
N CYS A 40 -2.62 11.97 10.59
CA CYS A 40 -1.18 12.19 10.48
C CYS A 40 -0.36 10.97 10.94
N VAL A 41 -0.75 10.36 12.06
CA VAL A 41 -0.06 9.18 12.60
C VAL A 41 -0.22 7.98 11.66
N GLU A 42 -1.41 7.74 11.13
CA GLU A 42 -1.69 6.63 10.23
C GLU A 42 -0.93 6.79 8.90
N GLU A 43 -0.95 8.00 8.33
CA GLU A 43 -0.24 8.31 7.09
C GLU A 43 1.28 8.17 7.22
N ILE A 44 1.85 8.64 8.33
CA ILE A 44 3.29 8.46 8.61
C ILE A 44 3.63 6.96 8.71
N ARG A 45 2.81 6.17 9.40
CA ARG A 45 3.03 4.72 9.54
C ARG A 45 2.96 4.01 8.20
N ILE A 46 1.93 4.29 7.40
CA ILE A 46 1.80 3.72 6.06
C ILE A 46 3.02 4.10 5.24
N ARG A 47 3.41 5.37 5.24
CA ARG A 47 4.59 5.84 4.50
C ARG A 47 5.87 5.11 4.92
N ASN A 48 6.09 4.88 6.21
CA ASN A 48 7.25 4.13 6.68
C ASN A 48 7.27 2.71 6.12
N VAL A 49 6.12 2.04 6.06
CA VAL A 49 6.00 0.72 5.41
C VAL A 49 6.26 0.82 3.90
N LEU A 50 5.69 1.83 3.23
CA LEU A 50 5.92 2.04 1.80
C LEU A 50 7.42 2.22 1.49
N ASN A 51 8.08 3.12 2.20
CA ASN A 51 9.51 3.39 2.04
C ASN A 51 10.34 2.14 2.35
N PHE A 52 10.02 1.42 3.41
CA PHE A 52 10.73 0.18 3.75
C PHE A 52 10.71 -0.83 2.59
N PHE A 53 9.54 -1.07 1.98
CA PHE A 53 9.45 -2.02 0.87
C PHE A 53 10.12 -1.52 -0.41
N THR A 54 10.02 -0.22 -0.73
CA THR A 54 10.65 0.34 -1.94
C THR A 54 12.18 0.41 -1.81
N GLU A 55 12.70 0.64 -0.60
CA GLU A 55 14.14 0.66 -0.32
C GLU A 55 14.73 -0.76 -0.20
N THR A 56 14.00 -1.69 0.40
CA THR A 56 14.45 -3.07 0.59
C THR A 56 14.37 -3.89 -0.70
N TYR A 57 13.33 -3.65 -1.51
CA TYR A 57 13.04 -4.41 -2.71
C TYR A 57 12.84 -3.45 -3.89
N ALA A 58 13.90 -3.21 -4.65
CA ALA A 58 13.93 -2.23 -5.75
C ALA A 58 12.85 -2.46 -6.84
N ARG A 59 12.35 -3.69 -6.98
CA ARG A 59 11.29 -4.07 -7.93
C ARG A 59 9.94 -4.32 -7.26
N SER A 60 9.75 -3.84 -6.04
CA SER A 60 8.45 -3.95 -5.36
C SER A 60 7.41 -3.06 -6.03
N ILE A 61 6.19 -3.58 -6.14
CA ILE A 61 5.04 -2.90 -6.72
C ILE A 61 3.94 -2.85 -5.67
N LEU A 62 3.47 -1.66 -5.31
CA LEU A 62 2.28 -1.50 -4.48
C LEU A 62 1.05 -1.89 -5.31
N ARG A 63 0.37 -2.98 -4.92
CA ARG A 63 -0.83 -3.48 -5.58
C ARG A 63 -2.12 -2.98 -4.96
N GLU A 64 -2.11 -2.75 -3.66
CA GLU A 64 -3.28 -2.29 -2.93
C GLU A 64 -2.87 -1.47 -1.73
N ARG A 65 -3.64 -0.42 -1.48
CA ARG A 65 -3.63 0.34 -0.24
C ARG A 65 -5.09 0.58 0.14
N GLN A 66 -5.52 -0.05 1.22
CA GLN A 66 -6.87 0.08 1.75
C GLN A 66 -6.78 0.26 3.26
N ASP A 67 -7.24 1.40 3.74
CA ASP A 67 -7.15 1.80 5.14
C ASP A 67 -5.71 1.62 5.68
N LYS A 68 -5.52 0.68 6.62
CA LYS A 68 -4.25 0.37 7.29
C LYS A 68 -3.53 -0.84 6.69
N LYS A 69 -4.01 -1.33 5.54
CA LYS A 69 -3.49 -2.51 4.86
C LYS A 69 -2.86 -2.12 3.54
N VAL A 70 -1.65 -2.63 3.31
CA VAL A 70 -0.93 -2.49 2.04
C VAL A 70 -0.58 -3.88 1.51
N ARG A 71 -0.66 -4.06 0.20
CA ARG A 71 -0.21 -5.28 -0.49
C ARG A 71 0.88 -4.93 -1.47
N PHE A 72 2.02 -5.58 -1.31
CA PHE A 72 3.13 -5.52 -2.24
C PHE A 72 3.21 -6.78 -3.07
N GLU A 73 3.59 -6.60 -4.33
CA GLU A 73 4.14 -7.65 -5.17
C GLU A 73 5.65 -7.44 -5.24
N ILE A 74 6.41 -8.50 -5.04
CA ILE A 74 7.87 -8.49 -5.05
C ILE A 74 8.32 -9.51 -6.07
N ASP A 75 9.27 -9.13 -6.93
CA ASP A 75 9.87 -10.05 -7.89
C ASP A 75 10.54 -11.22 -7.15
N SER A 76 10.26 -12.43 -7.61
CA SER A 76 10.88 -13.65 -7.07
C SER A 76 12.33 -13.81 -7.50
N GLU A 77 12.78 -13.09 -8.54
CA GLU A 77 14.16 -13.13 -9.02
C GLU A 77 15.12 -12.61 -7.93
N GLY A 78 15.96 -13.51 -7.41
CA GLY A 78 16.95 -13.18 -6.38
C GLY A 78 16.40 -13.05 -4.95
N VAL A 79 15.08 -13.19 -4.75
CA VAL A 79 14.45 -13.08 -3.42
C VAL A 79 13.94 -14.44 -2.95
N LYS A 80 14.54 -14.97 -1.88
CA LYS A 80 14.02 -16.17 -1.22
C LYS A 80 12.86 -15.78 -0.30
N VAL A 81 11.77 -16.53 -0.36
CA VAL A 81 10.61 -16.36 0.55
C VAL A 81 11.03 -16.37 2.02
N SER A 82 11.96 -17.24 2.42
CA SER A 82 12.50 -17.27 3.78
C SER A 82 13.26 -15.99 4.17
N SER A 83 13.96 -15.37 3.21
CA SER A 83 14.62 -14.08 3.43
C SER A 83 13.59 -12.97 3.57
N LEU A 84 12.53 -12.98 2.77
CA LEU A 84 11.44 -12.01 2.85
C LEU A 84 10.75 -12.07 4.22
N PHE A 85 10.38 -13.27 4.68
CA PHE A 85 9.83 -13.48 6.01
C PHE A 85 10.75 -12.93 7.11
N ARG A 86 12.03 -13.29 7.09
CA ARG A 86 13.01 -12.82 8.07
C ARG A 86 13.12 -11.29 8.08
N THR A 87 13.25 -10.67 6.92
CA THR A 87 13.37 -9.22 6.80
C THR A 87 12.15 -8.47 7.36
N ILE A 88 10.94 -9.01 7.14
CA ILE A 88 9.71 -8.43 7.70
C ILE A 88 9.66 -8.63 9.22
N GLU A 89 9.97 -9.84 9.73
CA GLU A 89 10.01 -10.10 11.18
C GLU A 89 11.02 -9.22 11.91
N ASP A 90 12.24 -9.12 11.37
CA ASP A 90 13.31 -8.30 11.95
C ASP A 90 12.92 -6.80 12.01
N SER A 91 11.99 -6.37 11.14
CA SER A 91 11.52 -4.98 11.07
C SER A 91 10.13 -4.77 11.68
N ARG A 92 9.47 -5.83 12.18
CA ARG A 92 8.04 -5.82 12.55
C ARG A 92 7.71 -4.79 13.62
N GLU A 93 8.51 -4.74 14.69
CA GLU A 93 8.30 -3.80 15.80
C GLU A 93 8.55 -2.36 15.35
N HIS A 94 9.61 -2.14 14.56
CA HIS A 94 9.96 -0.81 14.06
C HIS A 94 8.89 -0.24 13.11
N LEU A 95 8.34 -1.10 12.25
CA LEU A 95 7.25 -0.76 11.33
C LEU A 95 5.86 -0.80 12.00
N MET A 96 5.78 -1.26 13.24
CA MET A 96 4.55 -1.40 14.02
C MET A 96 3.47 -2.22 13.30
N LEU A 97 3.86 -3.34 12.67
CA LEU A 97 2.93 -4.21 11.94
C LEU A 97 2.13 -5.07 12.93
N ALA A 98 0.80 -4.98 12.87
CA ALA A 98 -0.09 -5.83 13.66
C ALA A 98 0.03 -7.30 13.22
N ASP A 99 -0.11 -7.53 11.92
CA ASP A 99 0.08 -8.81 11.25
C ASP A 99 0.67 -8.59 9.85
N TYR A 100 1.12 -9.69 9.23
CA TYR A 100 1.48 -9.71 7.82
C TYR A 100 1.31 -11.12 7.28
N SER A 101 1.24 -11.24 5.95
CA SER A 101 1.28 -12.51 5.25
C SER A 101 2.13 -12.42 4.00
N VAL A 102 2.73 -13.55 3.63
CA VAL A 102 3.46 -13.70 2.37
C VAL A 102 2.84 -14.86 1.62
N SER A 103 2.44 -14.60 0.39
CA SER A 103 1.91 -15.61 -0.53
C SER A 103 2.77 -15.62 -1.78
N GLN A 104 3.14 -16.82 -2.25
CA GLN A 104 3.74 -16.99 -3.55
C GLN A 104 2.64 -17.25 -4.57
N THR A 105 2.58 -16.47 -5.65
CA THR A 105 1.71 -16.79 -6.78
C THR A 105 2.24 -18.05 -7.45
N SER A 106 1.47 -19.14 -7.43
CA SER A 106 1.87 -20.37 -8.10
C SER A 106 1.88 -20.19 -9.62
N LEU A 107 2.73 -20.95 -10.32
CA LEU A 107 2.71 -21.00 -11.79
C LEU A 107 1.32 -21.36 -12.33
N GLU A 108 0.59 -22.23 -11.62
CA GLU A 108 -0.79 -22.59 -11.94
C GLU A 108 -1.73 -21.38 -11.85
N GLN A 109 -1.63 -20.56 -10.79
CA GLN A 109 -2.42 -19.33 -10.68
C GLN A 109 -2.05 -18.30 -11.75
N VAL A 110 -0.76 -18.14 -12.07
CA VAL A 110 -0.34 -17.28 -13.19
C VAL A 110 -0.95 -17.77 -14.49
N PHE A 111 -0.89 -19.07 -14.75
CA PHE A 111 -1.46 -19.68 -15.95
C PHE A 111 -2.98 -19.48 -16.02
N ASN A 112 -3.69 -19.67 -14.91
CA ASN A 112 -5.13 -19.45 -14.83
C ASN A 112 -5.52 -17.99 -15.05
N ILE A 113 -4.76 -17.04 -14.50
CA ILE A 113 -4.96 -15.60 -14.76
C ILE A 113 -4.77 -15.31 -16.25
N LYS A 114 -3.70 -15.81 -16.86
CA LYS A 114 -3.41 -15.60 -18.28
C LYS A 114 -4.45 -16.24 -19.20
N ALA A 115 -4.95 -17.42 -18.85
CA ALA A 115 -6.03 -18.09 -19.60
C ALA A 115 -7.34 -17.29 -19.52
N ALA A 116 -7.72 -16.82 -18.33
CA ALA A 116 -8.92 -16.00 -18.14
C ALA A 116 -8.85 -14.66 -18.90
N GLU A 117 -7.70 -13.99 -18.91
CA GLU A 117 -7.46 -12.77 -19.70
C GLU A 117 -7.61 -13.03 -21.22
N ALA A 118 -7.08 -14.16 -21.72
CA ALA A 118 -7.18 -14.53 -23.12
C ALA A 118 -8.63 -14.86 -23.55
N GLU A 119 -9.39 -15.55 -22.69
CA GLU A 119 -10.81 -15.84 -22.93
C GLU A 119 -11.66 -14.57 -22.96
N ALA A 120 -11.41 -13.63 -22.05
CA ALA A 120 -12.13 -12.35 -22.01
C ALA A 120 -11.84 -11.49 -23.26
N ALA A 121 -10.59 -11.48 -23.74
CA ALA A 121 -10.21 -10.77 -24.96
C ALA A 121 -10.86 -11.37 -26.22
N ASN A 122 -11.00 -12.70 -26.30
CA ASN A 122 -11.64 -13.35 -27.46
C ASN A 122 -13.16 -13.10 -27.52
N ARG A 123 -13.84 -12.97 -26.37
CA ARG A 123 -15.29 -12.69 -26.33
C ARG A 123 -15.65 -11.27 -26.76
N GLY A 124 -14.75 -10.30 -26.61
CA GLY A 124 -14.97 -8.91 -27.08
C GLY A 124 -14.82 -8.71 -28.59
N ASN A 125 -14.42 -9.74 -29.35
CA ASN A 125 -14.15 -9.66 -30.78
C ASN A 125 -15.22 -10.34 -31.64
N THR A 126 -16.36 -10.72 -31.04
CA THR A 126 -17.45 -11.47 -31.71
C THR A 126 -18.79 -10.74 -31.76
N ASP A 127 -18.84 -9.45 -31.42
CA ASP A 127 -20.02 -8.58 -31.57
C ASP A 127 -19.86 -7.58 -32.73
#